data_AF-A0A2P9HB43-F1
#
_entry.id   AF-A0A2P9HB43-F1
#
_cell.length_a   1.000
_cell.length_b   1.000
_cell.length_c   1.000
_cell.angle_alpha   90.00
_cell.angle_beta   90.00
_cell.angle_gamma   90.00
#
_symmetry.space_group_name_H-M   'P 1'
#
loop_
_entity.id
_entity.type
_entity.pdbx_description
1 polymer ?
#
loop_
_entity_poly.entity_id
_entity_poly.type
_entity_poly.pdbx_seq_one_letter_code
_entity_poly.pdbx_strand_id
1 'polypeptide(L)' 'MSFGVTVLEQGEPFKSAIARADSYLYRAKQHGRNRVERDRAA' A
#
# COMPACT_ATOMS: atom_id res chain seq x y z
N MET A 1 -7.26 11.04 7.45
CA MET A 1 -7.17 10.52 6.07
C MET A 1 -6.14 9.39 6.05
N SER A 2 -6.40 8.24 5.43
CA SER A 2 -5.45 7.09 5.42
C SER A 2 -5.03 6.74 3.99
N PHE A 3 -3.82 6.23 3.83
CA PHE A 3 -3.26 5.85 2.53
C PHE A 3 -2.48 4.53 2.62
N GLY A 4 -2.50 3.78 1.52
CA GLY A 4 -1.55 2.71 1.25
C GLY A 4 -0.74 3.06 0.02
N VAL A 5 0.58 2.95 0.11
CA VAL A 5 1.49 3.36 -0.97
C VAL A 5 2.42 2.19 -1.31
N THR A 6 2.68 2.02 -2.59
CA THR A 6 3.58 0.98 -3.10
C THR A 6 4.41 1.53 -4.25
N VAL A 7 5.60 0.97 -4.45
CA VAL A 7 6.40 1.22 -5.65
C VAL A 7 5.96 0.24 -6.73
N LEU A 8 5.73 0.71 -7.96
CA LEU A 8 5.53 -0.19 -9.10
C LEU A 8 6.88 -0.80 -9.48
N GLU A 9 6.98 -2.12 -9.36
CA GLU A 9 8.22 -2.83 -9.68
C GLU A 9 8.37 -3.05 -11.19
N GLN A 10 9.62 -3.16 -11.67
CA GLN A 10 9.88 -3.37 -13.09
C GLN A 10 9.26 -4.70 -13.56
N GLY A 11 8.41 -4.64 -14.59
CA GLY A 11 7.71 -5.80 -15.13
C GLY A 11 6.47 -6.24 -14.33
N GLU A 12 6.17 -5.57 -13.21
CA GLU A 12 4.95 -5.83 -12.45
C GLU A 12 3.72 -5.28 -13.20
N PRO A 13 2.62 -6.06 -13.32
CA PRO A 13 1.36 -5.52 -13.82
C PRO A 13 0.79 -4.46 -12.87
N PHE A 14 0.30 -3.34 -13.40
CA PHE A 14 -0.34 -2.28 -12.60
C PHE A 14 -1.41 -2.79 -11.62
N LYS A 15 -2.20 -3.79 -12.03
CA LYS A 15 -3.23 -4.40 -11.17
C LYS A 15 -2.65 -5.00 -9.89
N SER A 16 -1.46 -5.60 -9.98
CA SER A 16 -0.74 -6.13 -8.81
C SER A 16 -0.31 -5.01 -7.87
N ALA A 17 0.32 -3.95 -8.40
CA ALA A 17 0.74 -2.80 -7.60
C ALA A 17 -0.45 -2.11 -6.90
N ILE A 18 -1.57 -1.93 -7.61
CA ILE A 18 -2.80 -1.36 -7.04
C ILE A 18 -3.33 -2.26 -5.89
N ALA A 19 -3.33 -3.59 -6.07
CA ALA A 19 -3.79 -4.50 -5.04
C ALA A 19 -2.90 -4.46 -3.78
N ARG A 20 -1.57 -4.30 -3.95
CA ARG A 20 -0.65 -4.13 -2.81
C ARG A 20 -0.91 -2.83 -2.07
N ALA A 21 -1.02 -1.72 -2.80
CA ALA A 21 -1.36 -0.41 -2.24
C ALA A 21 -2.72 -0.44 -1.49
N ASP A 22 -3.73 -1.10 -2.05
CA ASP A 22 -5.03 -1.26 -1.36
C ASP A 22 -4.90 -2.07 -0.07
N SER A 23 -4.11 -3.15 -0.07
CA SER A 23 -3.84 -3.92 1.16
C SER A 23 -3.21 -3.05 2.25
N TYR A 24 -2.30 -2.14 1.88
CA TYR A 24 -1.68 -1.20 2.82
C TYR A 24 -2.70 -0.16 3.32
N LEU A 25 -3.59 0.31 2.46
CA LEU A 25 -4.67 1.20 2.87
C LEU A 25 -5.57 0.53 3.92
N TYR A 26 -5.88 -0.76 3.75
CA TYR A 26 -6.66 -1.50 4.75
C TYR A 26 -5.92 -1.68 6.06
N ARG A 27 -4.61 -1.98 6.03
CA ARG A 27 -3.78 -1.99 7.25
C ARG A 27 -3.79 -0.62 7.93
N ALA A 28 -3.62 0.46 7.17
CA ALA A 28 -3.67 1.82 7.69
C ALA A 28 -5.00 2.12 8.40
N LYS A 29 -6.11 1.61 7.85
CA LYS A 29 -7.45 1.76 8.43
C LYS A 29 -7.63 0.95 9.72
N GLN A 30 -7.09 -0.27 9.76
CA GLN A 30 -7.20 -1.17 10.92
C GLN A 30 -6.31 -0.73 12.09
N HIS A 31 -5.16 -0.12 11.81
CA HIS A 31 -4.17 0.29 12.82
C HIS A 31 -4.36 1.73 13.33
N GLY A 32 -5.62 2.16 13.50
CA GLY A 32 -5.97 3.45 14.10
C GLY A 32 -6.18 4.62 13.12
N ARG A 33 -6.12 4.38 11.80
CA ARG A 33 -6.35 5.38 10.73
C ARG A 33 -5.34 6.54 10.78
N ASN A 34 -5.61 7.56 9.97
CA ASN A 34 -4.81 8.79 9.84
C ASN A 34 -3.31 8.55 9.63
N ARG A 35 -2.97 7.56 8.80
CA ARG A 35 -1.60 7.07 8.60
C ARG A 35 -1.37 6.60 7.18
N VAL A 36 -0.10 6.46 6.84
CA VAL A 36 0.39 5.89 5.59
C VAL A 36 1.06 4.56 5.91
N GLU A 37 0.61 3.48 5.27
CA GLU A 37 1.29 2.19 5.27
C GLU A 37 1.91 1.94 3.89
N ARG A 38 3.06 1.27 3.85
CA ARG A 38 3.82 1.03 2.61
C ARG A 38 4.65 -0.25 2.70
N ASP A 39 5.24 -0.65 1.56
CA ASP A 39 6.28 -1.68 1.54
C ASP A 39 7.37 -1.33 2.56
N ARG A 40 7.73 -2.27 3.44
CA ARG A 40 8.96 -2.16 4.22
C ARG A 40 10.10 -2.40 3.23
N ALA A 41 10.90 -1.37 2.98
CA ALA A 41 12.18 -1.57 2.31
C ALA A 41 12.96 -2.64 3.08
N ALA A 42 13.46 -3.64 2.37
CA ALA A 42 14.46 -4.56 2.88
C ALA A 42 15.79 -3.83 3.10
#